data_AF-A0A523LTQ5-F1
#
_entry.id   AF-A0A523LTQ5-F1
#
_cell.length_a   1.000
_cell.length_b   1.000
_cell.length_c   1.000
_cell.angle_alpha   90.00
_cell.angle_beta   90.00
_cell.angle_gamma   90.00
#
_symmetry.space_group_name_H-M   'P 1'
#
loop_
_entity.id
_entity.type
_entity.pdbx_description
1 polymer ?
#
loop_
_entity_poly.entity_id
_entity_poly.type
_entity_poly.pdbx_seq_one_letter_code
_entity_poly.pdbx_strand_id
1 'polypeptide(L)'
;MQNKLAVVVGLIALLFLYLLFWPVPIDPVSWDAPVDAGLVDPFASNDRLRRAEVFDLGSHAGPEDVAGGPDGLIYAAMADGVIIRLRPDGNRVEVFAETGGRPLGIEFDADGNLFVANAYLGVQKITPDGSVQVLVDTYDGQRIEYADDLAVAANGKIYFSDASSKFSASKSGGSYEASLLDILEHGGHGRIFEFDPATGNTIVIADGLNFANGVAISDDQQYLLFNETGHYRVWRYWLEGPRRGQREVVIENLPGFPDNVNNGLNGRFWIGLV
;
A
#
# COMPACT_ATOMS: atom_id res chain seq x y z
N MET A 1 3.57 -18.75 -55.37
CA MET A 1 3.78 -17.50 -54.61
C MET A 1 2.47 -16.94 -54.03
N GLN A 2 1.38 -16.87 -54.81
CA GLN A 2 0.08 -16.32 -54.36
C GLN A 2 -0.50 -16.97 -53.08
N ASN A 3 -0.44 -18.30 -52.93
CA ASN A 3 -0.97 -18.96 -51.72
C ASN A 3 -0.23 -18.60 -50.43
N LYS A 4 1.07 -18.27 -50.50
CA LYS A 4 1.84 -17.86 -49.31
C LYS A 4 1.45 -16.46 -48.87
N LEU A 5 1.21 -15.54 -49.81
CA LEU A 5 0.77 -14.18 -49.51
C LEU A 5 -0.63 -14.17 -48.86
N ALA A 6 -1.58 -14.96 -49.38
CA ALA A 6 -2.91 -15.08 -48.81
C ALA A 6 -2.89 -15.62 -47.37
N VAL A 7 -2.04 -16.62 -47.09
CA VAL A 7 -1.86 -17.16 -45.73
C VAL A 7 -1.30 -16.10 -44.77
N VAL A 8 -0.26 -15.36 -45.20
CA VAL A 8 0.32 -14.29 -44.38
C VAL A 8 -0.71 -13.20 -44.08
N VAL A 9 -1.48 -12.76 -45.09
CA VAL A 9 -2.55 -11.77 -44.88
C VAL A 9 -3.63 -12.29 -43.94
N GLY A 10 -4.03 -13.56 -44.07
CA GLY A 10 -4.99 -14.19 -43.16
C GLY A 10 -4.50 -14.24 -41.71
N LEU A 11 -3.23 -14.60 -41.49
CA LEU A 11 -2.63 -14.61 -40.15
C LEU A 11 -2.54 -13.22 -39.54
N ILE A 12 -2.18 -12.21 -40.34
CA ILE A 12 -2.16 -10.81 -39.90
C ILE A 12 -3.56 -10.35 -39.52
N ALA A 13 -4.58 -10.65 -40.33
CA ALA A 13 -5.96 -10.31 -40.03
C ALA A 13 -6.45 -10.98 -38.73
N LEU A 14 -6.12 -12.25 -38.52
CA LEU A 14 -6.43 -12.96 -37.28
C LEU A 14 -5.72 -12.35 -36.07
N LEU A 15 -4.46 -11.94 -36.21
CA LEU A 15 -3.74 -11.23 -35.15
C LEU A 15 -4.41 -9.88 -34.83
N PHE A 16 -4.83 -9.11 -35.84
CA PHE A 16 -5.55 -7.86 -35.61
C PHE A 16 -6.89 -8.09 -34.91
N LEU A 17 -7.66 -9.10 -35.31
CA LEU A 17 -8.91 -9.45 -34.63
C LEU A 17 -8.65 -9.86 -33.17
N TYR A 18 -7.61 -10.64 -32.93
CA TYR A 18 -7.17 -10.97 -31.58
C TYR A 18 -6.85 -9.69 -30.78
N LEU A 19 -5.98 -8.81 -31.29
CA LEU A 19 -5.57 -7.61 -30.57
C LEU A 19 -6.71 -6.60 -30.33
N LEU A 20 -7.73 -6.57 -31.20
CA LEU A 20 -8.89 -5.67 -31.06
C LEU A 20 -9.98 -6.19 -30.15
N PHE A 21 -10.12 -7.51 -30.01
CA PHE A 21 -11.25 -8.14 -29.31
C PHE A 21 -10.82 -9.05 -28.16
N TRP A 22 -9.52 -9.21 -27.93
CA TRP A 22 -9.05 -9.94 -26.76
C TRP A 22 -9.46 -9.18 -25.50
N PRO A 23 -10.15 -9.83 -24.55
CA PRO A 23 -10.56 -9.18 -23.33
C PRO A 23 -9.31 -8.79 -22.54
N VAL A 24 -9.23 -7.50 -22.22
CA VAL A 24 -8.31 -6.99 -21.21
C VAL A 24 -9.09 -6.82 -19.90
N PRO A 25 -8.45 -7.03 -18.74
CA PRO A 25 -9.13 -6.93 -17.44
C PRO A 25 -9.44 -5.48 -17.03
N ILE A 26 -9.01 -4.50 -17.83
CA ILE A 26 -9.11 -3.07 -17.54
C ILE A 26 -10.04 -2.35 -18.50
N ASP A 27 -10.66 -1.28 -18.02
CA ASP A 27 -11.48 -0.29 -18.72
C ASP A 27 -10.77 1.09 -18.64
N PRO A 28 -9.70 1.33 -19.42
CA PRO A 28 -8.78 2.44 -19.18
C PRO A 28 -9.45 3.81 -19.24
N VAL A 29 -9.15 4.64 -18.25
CA VAL A 29 -9.57 6.03 -18.16
C VAL A 29 -8.43 6.91 -18.65
N SER A 30 -8.74 7.81 -19.58
CA SER A 30 -7.74 8.77 -20.08
C SER A 30 -7.34 9.72 -18.97
N TRP A 31 -6.02 9.88 -18.79
CA TRP A 31 -5.45 10.83 -17.86
C TRP A 31 -4.25 11.54 -18.49
N ASP A 32 -4.24 12.86 -18.38
CA ASP A 32 -3.13 13.70 -18.82
C ASP A 32 -2.10 13.80 -17.70
N ALA A 33 -1.17 12.84 -17.69
CA ALA A 33 -0.09 12.82 -16.71
C ALA A 33 0.70 14.14 -16.73
N PRO A 34 1.06 14.69 -15.55
CA PRO A 34 1.90 15.88 -15.48
C PRO A 34 3.30 15.59 -16.07
N VAL A 35 3.98 16.65 -16.50
CA VAL A 35 5.36 16.53 -16.97
C VAL A 35 6.28 16.27 -15.78
N ASP A 36 6.99 15.15 -15.83
CA ASP A 36 8.01 14.81 -14.84
C ASP A 36 9.15 15.84 -14.88
N ALA A 37 9.41 16.45 -13.73
CA ALA A 37 10.51 17.40 -13.55
C ALA A 37 11.86 16.68 -13.33
N GLY A 38 11.84 15.38 -13.08
CA GLY A 38 12.97 14.54 -12.70
C GLY A 38 13.41 14.76 -11.26
N LEU A 39 14.52 14.14 -10.89
CA LEU A 39 15.15 14.26 -9.56
C LEU A 39 15.90 15.59 -9.42
N VAL A 40 15.14 16.67 -9.30
CA VAL A 40 15.61 18.04 -9.03
C VAL A 40 15.21 18.48 -7.62
N ASP A 41 15.80 19.55 -7.08
CA ASP A 41 15.47 20.04 -5.74
C ASP A 41 13.95 20.25 -5.57
N PRO A 42 13.35 19.78 -4.45
CA PRO A 42 13.98 19.20 -3.26
C PRO A 42 14.27 17.69 -3.33
N PHE A 43 13.99 17.03 -4.46
CA PHE A 43 14.14 15.58 -4.69
C PHE A 43 15.45 15.20 -5.40
N ALA A 44 16.45 16.08 -5.40
CA ALA A 44 17.73 15.81 -6.02
C ALA A 44 18.36 14.51 -5.46
N SER A 45 18.89 13.68 -6.37
CA SER A 45 19.55 12.44 -6.00
C SER A 45 20.69 12.67 -5.00
N ASN A 46 20.83 11.76 -4.06
CA ASN A 46 21.90 11.76 -3.08
C ASN A 46 22.31 10.33 -2.72
N ASP A 47 23.48 10.18 -2.11
CA ASP A 47 24.06 8.88 -1.75
C ASP A 47 23.94 8.57 -0.24
N ARG A 48 22.99 9.19 0.48
CA ARG A 48 22.89 9.03 1.94
C ARG A 48 22.71 7.57 2.36
N LEU A 49 21.95 6.79 1.58
CA LEU A 49 21.69 5.38 1.83
C LEU A 49 22.74 4.43 1.22
N ARG A 50 23.75 4.93 0.49
CA ARG A 50 24.80 4.07 -0.10
C ARG A 50 25.60 3.29 0.97
N ARG A 51 25.62 3.81 2.19
CA ARG A 51 26.31 3.19 3.35
C ARG A 51 25.36 2.45 4.29
N ALA A 52 24.10 2.26 3.89
CA ALA A 52 23.17 1.43 4.64
C ALA A 52 23.73 0.00 4.72
N GLU A 53 23.60 -0.59 5.89
CA GLU A 53 23.87 -2.01 6.09
C GLU A 53 22.65 -2.81 5.65
N VAL A 54 22.89 -3.90 4.92
CA VAL A 54 21.83 -4.83 4.53
C VAL A 54 21.89 -6.02 5.47
N PHE A 55 20.84 -6.22 6.24
CA PHE A 55 20.73 -7.36 7.14
C PHE A 55 20.36 -8.64 6.39
N ASP A 56 20.97 -9.75 6.79
CA ASP A 56 20.58 -11.08 6.32
C ASP A 56 19.31 -11.53 7.04
N LEU A 57 18.21 -11.66 6.30
CA LEU A 57 16.90 -12.07 6.82
C LEU A 57 16.70 -13.59 6.77
N GLY A 58 17.77 -14.36 6.52
CA GLY A 58 17.73 -15.81 6.43
C GLY A 58 17.00 -16.28 5.17
N SER A 59 15.98 -17.11 5.35
CA SER A 59 15.16 -17.62 4.23
C SER A 59 14.04 -16.66 3.79
N HIS A 60 13.80 -15.59 4.54
CA HIS A 60 12.73 -14.64 4.26
C HIS A 60 13.20 -13.53 3.30
N ALA A 61 12.31 -13.05 2.45
CA ALA A 61 12.61 -12.04 1.45
C ALA A 61 11.42 -11.11 1.22
N GLY A 62 11.68 -9.96 0.60
CA GLY A 62 10.68 -8.95 0.29
C GLY A 62 9.99 -8.39 1.54
N PRO A 63 10.75 -7.78 2.49
CA PRO A 63 10.13 -6.98 3.52
C PRO A 63 9.44 -5.77 2.87
N GLU A 64 8.16 -5.56 3.15
CA GLU A 64 7.38 -4.43 2.61
C GLU A 64 7.35 -3.25 3.56
N ASP A 65 7.15 -3.52 4.85
CA ASP A 65 7.14 -2.50 5.89
C ASP A 65 7.84 -2.97 7.17
N VAL A 66 8.26 -2.00 7.98
CA VAL A 66 9.02 -2.21 9.21
C VAL A 66 8.50 -1.34 10.36
N ALA A 67 8.33 -1.95 11.53
CA ALA A 67 7.91 -1.25 12.73
C ALA A 67 8.89 -1.49 13.89
N GLY A 68 9.15 -0.45 14.69
CA GLY A 68 9.85 -0.58 15.96
C GLY A 68 8.90 -1.07 17.04
N GLY A 69 9.18 -2.23 17.63
CA GLY A 69 8.35 -2.81 18.69
C GLY A 69 8.57 -2.17 20.06
N PRO A 70 7.60 -2.31 20.98
CA PRO A 70 7.71 -1.80 22.36
C PRO A 70 8.80 -2.50 23.19
N ASP A 71 9.29 -3.65 22.73
CA ASP A 71 10.40 -4.41 23.30
C ASP A 71 11.78 -3.99 22.76
N GLY A 72 11.82 -2.99 21.86
CA GLY A 72 13.04 -2.49 21.24
C GLY A 72 13.57 -3.35 20.09
N LEU A 73 12.80 -4.33 19.62
CA LEU A 73 13.09 -5.07 18.41
C LEU A 73 12.53 -4.37 17.17
N ILE A 74 13.03 -4.75 16.00
CA ILE A 74 12.47 -4.38 14.71
C ILE A 74 11.55 -5.53 14.28
N TYR A 75 10.40 -5.20 13.70
CA TYR A 75 9.45 -6.13 13.10
C TYR A 75 9.36 -5.83 11.61
N ALA A 76 9.25 -6.86 10.77
CA ALA A 76 9.16 -6.70 9.33
C ALA A 76 8.10 -7.63 8.73
N ALA A 77 7.29 -7.09 7.82
CA ALA A 77 6.26 -7.82 7.08
C ALA A 77 6.84 -8.48 5.83
N MET A 78 6.86 -9.82 5.78
CA MET A 78 7.57 -10.57 4.74
C MET A 78 6.64 -11.09 3.64
N ALA A 79 7.18 -11.23 2.43
CA ALA A 79 6.45 -11.68 1.25
C ALA A 79 5.87 -13.11 1.37
N ASP A 80 6.43 -13.95 2.23
CA ASP A 80 6.00 -15.32 2.50
C ASP A 80 4.90 -15.45 3.57
N GLY A 81 4.33 -14.33 4.02
CA GLY A 81 3.14 -14.32 4.88
C GLY A 81 3.46 -14.46 6.37
N VAL A 82 4.65 -14.02 6.78
CA VAL A 82 5.06 -13.98 8.19
C VAL A 82 5.47 -12.57 8.61
N ILE A 83 5.35 -12.29 9.90
CA ILE A 83 6.04 -11.19 10.54
C ILE A 83 7.30 -11.77 11.18
N ILE A 84 8.47 -11.29 10.79
CA ILE A 84 9.72 -11.56 11.49
C ILE A 84 9.99 -10.45 12.50
N ARG A 85 10.80 -10.76 13.51
CA ARG A 85 11.42 -9.78 14.38
C ARG A 85 12.92 -10.02 14.50
N LEU A 86 13.66 -8.94 14.69
CA LEU A 86 15.12 -8.96 14.77
C LEU A 86 15.62 -7.86 15.70
N ARG A 87 16.85 -8.00 16.18
CA ARG A 87 17.50 -6.94 16.95
C ARG A 87 17.89 -5.77 16.02
N PRO A 88 18.03 -4.55 16.56
CA PRO A 88 18.46 -3.38 15.76
C PRO A 88 19.83 -3.51 15.10
N ASP A 89 20.65 -4.48 15.51
CA ASP A 89 21.94 -4.83 14.90
C ASP A 89 21.82 -5.86 13.78
N GLY A 90 20.60 -6.21 13.36
CA GLY A 90 20.34 -7.20 12.30
C GLY A 90 20.34 -8.66 12.78
N ASN A 91 20.74 -8.94 14.02
CA ASN A 91 20.86 -10.31 14.52
C ASN A 91 19.53 -10.86 15.05
N ARG A 92 19.50 -12.19 15.25
CA ARG A 92 18.38 -12.91 15.88
C ARG A 92 17.06 -12.73 15.13
N VAL A 93 17.09 -12.98 13.82
CA VAL A 93 15.89 -13.07 13.00
C VAL A 93 15.06 -14.27 13.46
N GLU A 94 13.84 -14.01 13.93
CA GLU A 94 12.89 -15.00 14.41
C GLU A 94 11.51 -14.71 13.82
N VAL A 95 10.76 -15.76 13.49
CA VAL A 95 9.32 -15.59 13.17
C VAL A 95 8.59 -15.19 14.44
N PHE A 96 7.89 -14.06 14.40
CA PHE A 96 7.01 -13.59 15.46
C PHE A 96 5.60 -14.16 15.31
N ALA A 97 5.05 -14.11 14.09
CA ALA A 97 3.70 -14.56 13.81
C ALA A 97 3.53 -14.97 12.34
N GLU A 98 2.63 -15.92 12.10
CA GLU A 98 2.23 -16.38 10.76
C GLU A 98 0.89 -15.73 10.40
N THR A 99 0.91 -14.68 9.57
CA THR A 99 -0.31 -13.98 9.14
C THR A 99 -1.02 -14.69 8.00
N GLY A 100 -0.26 -15.49 7.23
CA GLY A 100 -0.64 -15.92 5.90
C GLY A 100 -0.76 -14.74 4.93
N GLY A 101 -1.24 -15.02 3.73
CA GLY A 101 -1.48 -13.99 2.73
C GLY A 101 -0.22 -13.22 2.33
N ARG A 102 -0.36 -11.90 2.19
CA ARG A 102 0.74 -10.96 1.89
C ARG A 102 0.59 -9.75 2.80
N PRO A 103 1.25 -9.73 3.98
CA PRO A 103 1.28 -8.56 4.84
C PRO A 103 2.11 -7.46 4.16
N LEU A 104 1.59 -6.24 4.14
CA LEU A 104 2.20 -5.10 3.45
C LEU A 104 2.56 -3.98 4.43
N GLY A 105 1.58 -3.39 5.11
CA GLY A 105 1.81 -2.39 6.17
C GLY A 105 1.63 -2.92 7.59
N ILE A 106 2.42 -2.43 8.54
CA ILE A 106 2.38 -2.82 9.96
C ILE A 106 2.57 -1.65 10.93
N GLU A 107 1.76 -1.60 12.00
CA GLU A 107 1.87 -0.54 13.02
C GLU A 107 1.52 -1.07 14.41
N PHE A 108 2.25 -0.60 15.43
CA PHE A 108 1.98 -0.99 16.82
C PHE A 108 0.96 -0.04 17.48
N ASP A 109 0.09 -0.58 18.32
CA ASP A 109 -0.63 0.24 19.30
C ASP A 109 0.17 0.43 20.60
N ALA A 110 -0.36 1.28 21.47
CA ALA A 110 0.23 1.56 22.79
C ALA A 110 0.20 0.35 23.76
N ASP A 111 -0.62 -0.65 23.48
CA ASP A 111 -0.72 -1.89 24.27
C ASP A 111 0.22 -3.00 23.76
N GLY A 112 0.98 -2.72 22.70
CA GLY A 112 1.93 -3.64 22.09
C GLY A 112 1.32 -4.67 21.16
N ASN A 113 0.07 -4.47 20.72
CA ASN A 113 -0.50 -5.24 19.62
C ASN A 113 0.02 -4.69 18.29
N LEU A 114 0.31 -5.59 17.36
CA LEU A 114 0.71 -5.25 16.00
C LEU A 114 -0.50 -5.36 15.07
N PHE A 115 -0.84 -4.29 14.39
CA PHE A 115 -1.85 -4.29 13.33
C PHE A 115 -1.18 -4.50 11.98
N VAL A 116 -1.86 -5.22 11.10
CA VAL A 116 -1.34 -5.61 9.79
C VAL A 116 -2.37 -5.32 8.71
N ALA A 117 -1.97 -4.59 7.68
CA ALA A 117 -2.69 -4.53 6.41
C ALA A 117 -2.22 -5.72 5.57
N ASN A 118 -3.13 -6.66 5.30
CA ASN A 118 -2.82 -7.87 4.53
C ASN A 118 -3.58 -7.83 3.20
N ALA A 119 -2.85 -7.75 2.10
CA ALA A 119 -3.41 -7.58 0.76
C ALA A 119 -4.39 -8.70 0.38
N TYR A 120 -4.31 -9.87 1.01
CA TYR A 120 -5.19 -11.01 0.69
C TYR A 120 -6.28 -11.25 1.74
N LEU A 121 -6.12 -10.71 2.96
CA LEU A 121 -6.93 -11.09 4.13
C LEU A 121 -7.57 -9.90 4.86
N GLY A 122 -7.30 -8.66 4.44
CA GLY A 122 -7.79 -7.45 5.08
C GLY A 122 -6.95 -7.02 6.29
N VAL A 123 -7.56 -6.33 7.25
CA VAL A 123 -6.89 -5.85 8.45
C VAL A 123 -6.84 -6.93 9.52
N GLN A 124 -5.65 -7.20 10.04
CA GLN A 124 -5.41 -8.17 11.11
C GLN A 124 -4.83 -7.48 12.35
N LYS A 125 -4.99 -8.13 13.50
CA LYS A 125 -4.34 -7.82 14.77
C LYS A 125 -3.54 -9.01 15.24
N ILE A 126 -2.33 -8.75 15.73
CA ILE A 126 -1.44 -9.73 16.35
C ILE A 126 -1.21 -9.29 17.79
N THR A 127 -1.56 -10.14 18.74
CA THR A 127 -1.29 -9.90 20.17
C THR A 127 0.18 -10.12 20.51
N PRO A 128 0.68 -9.64 21.66
CA PRO A 128 2.09 -9.81 22.05
C PRO A 128 2.58 -11.26 22.13
N ASP A 129 1.67 -12.23 22.26
CA ASP A 129 1.98 -13.67 22.24
C ASP A 129 2.03 -14.29 20.82
N GLY A 130 1.79 -13.49 19.78
CA GLY A 130 1.81 -13.91 18.39
C GLY A 130 0.47 -14.41 17.84
N SER A 131 -0.62 -14.33 18.61
CA SER A 131 -1.94 -14.77 18.11
C SER A 131 -2.52 -13.79 17.09
N VAL A 132 -2.91 -14.31 15.92
CA VAL A 132 -3.43 -13.50 14.79
C VAL A 132 -4.96 -13.56 14.73
N GLN A 133 -5.61 -12.40 14.57
CA GLN A 133 -7.04 -12.25 14.39
C GLN A 133 -7.34 -11.33 13.21
N VAL A 134 -8.24 -11.74 12.31
CA VAL A 134 -8.80 -10.84 11.28
C VAL A 134 -9.85 -9.93 11.92
N LEU A 135 -9.73 -8.63 11.69
CA LEU A 135 -10.64 -7.61 12.21
C LEU A 135 -11.60 -7.07 11.16
N VAL A 136 -11.10 -6.83 9.94
CA VAL A 136 -11.90 -6.29 8.83
C VAL A 136 -11.47 -6.97 7.54
N ASP A 137 -12.36 -7.74 6.92
CA ASP A 137 -12.15 -8.37 5.60
C ASP A 137 -13.24 -7.97 4.57
N THR A 138 -14.26 -7.26 5.04
CA THR A 138 -15.44 -6.89 4.25
C THR A 138 -15.94 -5.49 4.63
N TYR A 139 -16.51 -4.79 3.65
CA TYR A 139 -17.21 -3.53 3.80
C TYR A 139 -18.39 -3.49 2.82
N ASP A 140 -19.58 -3.14 3.32
CA ASP A 140 -20.83 -3.08 2.53
C ASP A 140 -21.10 -4.34 1.67
N GLY A 141 -20.84 -5.51 2.25
CA GLY A 141 -21.03 -6.82 1.60
C GLY A 141 -19.98 -7.17 0.54
N GLN A 142 -18.99 -6.31 0.30
CA GLN A 142 -17.86 -6.56 -0.59
C GLN A 142 -16.61 -6.86 0.22
N ARG A 143 -15.69 -7.67 -0.34
CA ARG A 143 -14.39 -7.91 0.29
C ARG A 143 -13.51 -6.67 0.21
N ILE A 144 -12.67 -6.48 1.22
CA ILE A 144 -11.47 -5.65 1.08
C ILE A 144 -10.52 -6.45 0.19
N GLU A 145 -10.29 -5.97 -1.03
CA GLU A 145 -9.59 -6.73 -2.06
C GLU A 145 -8.07 -6.49 -2.01
N TYR A 146 -7.63 -5.39 -1.38
CA TYR A 146 -6.22 -5.02 -1.33
C TYR A 146 -5.91 -4.07 -0.16
N ALA A 147 -5.97 -4.56 1.09
CA ALA A 147 -5.48 -3.78 2.24
C ALA A 147 -3.95 -3.60 2.14
N ASP A 148 -3.49 -2.35 2.04
CA ASP A 148 -2.11 -2.04 1.66
C ASP A 148 -1.29 -1.51 2.84
N ASP A 149 -1.74 -0.41 3.45
CA ASP A 149 -1.07 0.20 4.60
C ASP A 149 -2.07 0.67 5.67
N LEU A 150 -1.58 0.94 6.88
CA LEU A 150 -2.40 1.43 7.99
C LEU A 150 -1.65 2.33 8.97
N ALA A 151 -2.43 3.15 9.69
CA ALA A 151 -1.99 3.93 10.84
C ALA A 151 -2.91 3.67 12.03
N VAL A 152 -2.32 3.61 13.23
CA VAL A 152 -3.07 3.45 14.49
C VAL A 152 -3.07 4.78 15.24
N ALA A 153 -4.27 5.29 15.53
CA ALA A 153 -4.42 6.53 16.29
C ALA A 153 -4.35 6.29 17.80
N ALA A 154 -3.99 7.35 18.53
CA ALA A 154 -3.90 7.34 20.00
C ALA A 154 -5.23 7.00 20.70
N ASN A 155 -6.37 7.15 20.02
CA ASN A 155 -7.69 6.75 20.51
C ASN A 155 -8.06 5.30 20.17
N GLY A 156 -7.17 4.54 19.55
CA GLY A 156 -7.37 3.14 19.16
C GLY A 156 -8.07 2.93 17.82
N LYS A 157 -8.48 4.01 17.12
CA LYS A 157 -8.99 3.89 15.75
C LYS A 157 -7.87 3.56 14.79
N ILE A 158 -8.21 2.82 13.74
CA ILE A 158 -7.29 2.38 12.69
C ILE A 158 -7.71 3.05 11.40
N TYR A 159 -6.77 3.67 10.72
CA TYR A 159 -6.97 4.18 9.37
C TYR A 159 -6.19 3.32 8.41
N PHE A 160 -6.82 2.80 7.37
CA PHE A 160 -6.14 1.89 6.46
C PHE A 160 -6.54 2.16 5.01
N SER A 161 -5.63 1.86 4.10
CA SER A 161 -5.88 1.91 2.67
C SER A 161 -6.39 0.57 2.16
N ASP A 162 -7.35 0.65 1.25
CA ASP A 162 -7.67 -0.42 0.30
C ASP A 162 -7.24 0.08 -1.06
N ALA A 163 -6.12 -0.43 -1.56
CA ALA A 163 -5.44 0.11 -2.73
C ALA A 163 -6.29 0.04 -3.99
N SER A 164 -7.06 -1.04 -4.14
CA SER A 164 -8.03 -1.17 -5.22
C SER A 164 -9.21 -2.03 -4.78
N SER A 165 -10.41 -1.48 -4.88
CA SER A 165 -11.64 -2.26 -4.73
C SER A 165 -11.97 -3.14 -5.95
N LYS A 166 -11.24 -3.01 -7.07
CA LYS A 166 -11.48 -3.77 -8.31
C LYS A 166 -10.43 -4.87 -8.51
N PHE A 167 -9.16 -4.54 -8.34
CA PHE A 167 -8.04 -5.43 -8.64
C PHE A 167 -7.48 -6.07 -7.37
N SER A 168 -7.99 -7.27 -7.06
CA SER A 168 -7.54 -8.06 -5.93
C SER A 168 -6.11 -8.54 -6.10
N ALA A 169 -5.23 -8.25 -5.15
CA ALA A 169 -3.86 -8.77 -5.15
C ALA A 169 -3.83 -10.31 -5.20
N SER A 170 -4.76 -10.96 -4.48
CA SER A 170 -4.86 -12.43 -4.42
C SER A 170 -5.33 -13.10 -5.72
N LYS A 171 -6.04 -12.38 -6.59
CA LYS A 171 -6.64 -12.92 -7.83
C LYS A 171 -5.95 -12.45 -9.10
N SER A 172 -5.14 -11.39 -9.01
CA SER A 172 -4.46 -10.76 -10.16
C SER A 172 -3.03 -11.24 -10.37
N GLY A 173 -2.55 -12.22 -9.59
CA GLY A 173 -1.20 -12.78 -9.72
C GLY A 173 -0.22 -12.31 -8.63
N GLY A 174 -0.60 -11.33 -7.84
CA GLY A 174 0.21 -10.76 -6.76
C GLY A 174 -0.12 -9.29 -6.51
N SER A 175 0.52 -8.72 -5.49
CA SER A 175 0.43 -7.29 -5.16
C SER A 175 0.88 -6.41 -6.34
N TYR A 176 2.03 -6.74 -6.95
CA TYR A 176 2.60 -5.99 -8.07
C TYR A 176 1.72 -6.03 -9.33
N GLU A 177 1.21 -7.20 -9.73
CA GLU A 177 0.34 -7.31 -10.90
C GLU A 177 -0.97 -6.56 -10.70
N ALA A 178 -1.56 -6.62 -9.50
CA ALA A 178 -2.76 -5.86 -9.19
C ALA A 178 -2.53 -4.34 -9.23
N SER A 179 -1.39 -3.85 -8.73
CA SER A 179 -1.07 -2.42 -8.77
C SER A 179 -0.89 -1.90 -10.20
N LEU A 180 -0.23 -2.69 -11.06
CA LEU A 180 -0.13 -2.35 -12.49
C LEU A 180 -1.51 -2.24 -13.15
N LEU A 181 -2.43 -3.16 -12.86
CA LEU A 181 -3.78 -3.12 -13.42
C LEU A 181 -4.56 -1.87 -12.97
N ASP A 182 -4.50 -1.52 -11.68
CA ASP A 182 -5.20 -0.34 -11.17
C ASP A 182 -4.62 0.97 -11.73
N ILE A 183 -3.28 1.10 -11.73
CA ILE A 183 -2.59 2.29 -12.25
C ILE A 183 -2.84 2.46 -13.76
N LEU A 184 -2.80 1.37 -14.53
CA LEU A 184 -3.07 1.40 -15.98
C LEU A 184 -4.54 1.66 -16.31
N GLU A 185 -5.46 1.18 -15.47
CA GLU A 185 -6.87 1.51 -15.63
C GLU A 185 -7.15 2.97 -15.26
N HIS A 186 -6.51 3.46 -14.20
CA HIS A 186 -6.68 4.82 -13.68
C HIS A 186 -8.16 5.14 -13.34
N GLY A 187 -8.87 4.14 -12.82
CA GLY A 187 -10.32 4.16 -12.59
C GLY A 187 -10.79 4.71 -11.25
N GLY A 188 -9.88 5.05 -10.34
CA GLY A 188 -10.21 5.62 -9.03
C GLY A 188 -10.78 4.60 -8.01
N HIS A 189 -10.25 3.38 -7.96
CA HIS A 189 -10.78 2.31 -7.09
C HIS A 189 -10.20 2.26 -5.68
N GLY A 190 -9.24 3.13 -5.39
CA GLY A 190 -8.60 3.23 -4.08
C GLY A 190 -9.46 3.95 -3.05
N ARG A 191 -9.41 3.47 -1.81
CA ARG A 191 -10.19 3.98 -0.67
C ARG A 191 -9.34 4.07 0.58
N ILE A 192 -9.65 5.03 1.46
CA ILE A 192 -9.15 5.09 2.84
C ILE A 192 -10.34 4.90 3.77
N PHE A 193 -10.15 4.02 4.75
CA PHE A 193 -11.13 3.68 5.77
C PHE A 193 -10.72 4.22 7.13
N GLU A 194 -11.73 4.54 7.96
CA GLU A 194 -11.60 4.58 9.42
C GLU A 194 -12.30 3.32 9.96
N PHE A 195 -11.61 2.60 10.84
CA PHE A 195 -12.14 1.47 11.58
C PHE A 195 -12.02 1.71 13.08
N ASP A 196 -13.10 1.42 13.81
CA ASP A 196 -13.17 1.48 15.26
C ASP A 196 -13.23 0.05 15.83
N PRO A 197 -12.12 -0.48 16.38
CA PRO A 197 -12.10 -1.82 16.96
C PRO A 197 -13.05 -2.00 18.15
N ALA A 198 -13.42 -0.93 18.86
CA ALA A 198 -14.29 -1.02 20.04
C ALA A 198 -15.75 -1.26 19.64
N THR A 199 -16.19 -0.73 18.50
CA THR A 199 -17.55 -0.89 18.00
C THR A 199 -17.66 -1.86 16.83
N GLY A 200 -16.54 -2.20 16.20
CA GLY A 200 -16.49 -2.94 14.94
C GLY A 200 -16.99 -2.13 13.73
N ASN A 201 -17.04 -0.79 13.85
CA ASN A 201 -17.59 0.06 12.79
C ASN A 201 -16.49 0.47 11.82
N THR A 202 -16.75 0.31 10.53
CA THR A 202 -15.85 0.71 9.44
C THR A 202 -16.58 1.72 8.56
N ILE A 203 -15.93 2.83 8.20
CA ILE A 203 -16.46 3.85 7.30
C ILE A 203 -15.41 4.27 6.27
N VAL A 204 -15.84 4.61 5.05
CA VAL A 204 -14.97 5.23 4.05
C VAL A 204 -14.81 6.71 4.39
N ILE A 205 -13.58 7.19 4.50
CA ILE A 205 -13.26 8.61 4.75
C ILE A 205 -12.68 9.31 3.51
N ALA A 206 -12.16 8.55 2.55
CA ALA A 206 -11.75 9.03 1.24
C ALA A 206 -11.91 7.91 0.20
N ASP A 207 -12.35 8.25 -1.00
CA ASP A 207 -12.47 7.35 -2.14
C ASP A 207 -12.07 8.06 -3.45
N GLY A 208 -12.17 7.33 -4.56
CA GLY A 208 -11.87 7.84 -5.89
C GLY A 208 -10.37 8.00 -6.14
N LEU A 209 -9.53 7.26 -5.42
CA LEU A 209 -8.07 7.36 -5.50
C LEU A 209 -7.55 6.39 -6.57
N ASN A 210 -6.61 6.85 -7.40
CA ASN A 210 -5.86 5.95 -8.27
C ASN A 210 -4.73 5.30 -7.48
N PHE A 211 -5.05 4.10 -6.98
CA PHE A 211 -4.23 3.31 -6.07
C PHE A 211 -3.94 4.02 -4.73
N ALA A 212 -4.72 3.66 -3.70
CA ALA A 212 -4.52 4.19 -2.34
C ALA A 212 -3.43 3.40 -1.61
N ASN A 213 -2.32 4.03 -1.26
CA ASN A 213 -1.16 3.32 -0.72
C ASN A 213 -0.90 3.75 0.72
N GLY A 214 0.29 4.26 1.04
CA GLY A 214 0.74 4.50 2.40
C GLY A 214 -0.20 5.40 3.20
N VAL A 215 -0.31 5.16 4.51
CA VAL A 215 -1.15 5.93 5.45
C VAL A 215 -0.36 6.24 6.71
N ALA A 216 -0.24 7.53 7.06
CA ALA A 216 0.40 7.96 8.29
C ALA A 216 -0.47 8.96 9.05
N ILE A 217 -0.40 8.95 10.38
CA ILE A 217 -1.08 9.93 11.24
C ILE A 217 -0.09 10.95 11.80
N SER A 218 -0.51 12.20 11.92
CA SER A 218 0.34 13.23 12.54
C SER A 218 0.58 12.95 14.03
N ASP A 219 1.77 13.30 14.53
CA ASP A 219 2.14 13.12 15.94
C ASP A 219 1.13 13.81 16.89
N ASP A 220 0.57 14.95 16.46
CA ASP A 220 -0.47 15.72 17.17
C ASP A 220 -1.91 15.22 16.95
N GLN A 221 -2.07 14.13 16.19
CA GLN A 221 -3.32 13.44 15.88
C GLN A 221 -4.35 14.33 15.15
N GLN A 222 -3.92 15.44 14.55
CA GLN A 222 -4.81 16.39 13.87
C GLN A 222 -5.16 15.98 12.44
N TYR A 223 -4.30 15.22 11.75
CA TYR A 223 -4.52 14.84 10.36
C TYR A 223 -3.87 13.51 9.99
N LEU A 224 -4.37 12.91 8.91
CA LEU A 224 -3.73 11.82 8.19
C LEU A 224 -3.01 12.36 6.96
N LEU A 225 -1.91 11.72 6.59
CA LEU A 225 -1.38 11.73 5.24
C LEU A 225 -1.65 10.39 4.59
N PHE A 226 -1.96 10.40 3.30
CA PHE A 226 -1.98 9.17 2.51
C PHE A 226 -1.56 9.42 1.08
N ASN A 227 -0.96 8.40 0.48
CA ASN A 227 -0.43 8.48 -0.87
C ASN A 227 -1.47 8.01 -1.90
N GLU A 228 -1.49 8.71 -3.03
CA GLU A 228 -2.20 8.28 -4.22
C GLU A 228 -1.18 8.04 -5.33
N THR A 229 -0.81 6.77 -5.45
CA THR A 229 0.33 6.32 -6.25
C THR A 229 0.15 6.68 -7.72
N GLY A 230 -1.02 6.37 -8.28
CA GLY A 230 -1.33 6.62 -9.69
C GLY A 230 -1.38 8.10 -10.08
N HIS A 231 -1.41 9.03 -9.12
CA HIS A 231 -1.41 10.48 -9.36
C HIS A 231 -0.15 11.21 -8.86
N TYR A 232 0.88 10.47 -8.41
CA TYR A 232 2.14 11.06 -7.95
C TYR A 232 1.96 12.10 -6.83
N ARG A 233 1.02 11.86 -5.90
CA ARG A 233 0.65 12.88 -4.92
C ARG A 233 0.41 12.34 -3.52
N VAL A 234 0.45 13.27 -2.58
CA VAL A 234 0.18 13.06 -1.16
C VAL A 234 -1.01 13.91 -0.76
N TRP A 235 -1.99 13.28 -0.13
CA TRP A 235 -3.14 13.93 0.46
C TRP A 235 -2.92 14.18 1.94
N ARG A 236 -3.61 15.20 2.45
CA ARG A 236 -3.88 15.38 3.86
C ARG A 236 -5.38 15.29 4.11
N TYR A 237 -5.80 14.59 5.15
CA TYR A 237 -7.17 14.57 5.64
C TYR A 237 -7.23 15.02 7.09
N TRP A 238 -8.06 16.01 7.38
CA TRP A 238 -8.18 16.60 8.71
C TRP A 238 -9.06 15.73 9.61
N LEU A 239 -8.50 15.22 10.69
CA LEU A 239 -9.20 14.41 11.70
C LEU A 239 -9.91 15.27 12.73
N GLU A 240 -9.33 16.42 13.06
CA GLU A 240 -9.79 17.31 14.12
C GLU A 240 -9.93 18.77 13.67
N GLY A 241 -10.56 19.58 14.52
CA GLY A 241 -10.71 21.02 14.32
C GLY A 241 -11.73 21.44 13.24
N PRO A 242 -11.74 22.72 12.84
CA PRO A 242 -12.77 23.28 11.95
C PRO A 242 -12.78 22.70 10.53
N ARG A 243 -11.66 22.08 10.11
CA ARG A 243 -11.52 21.45 8.79
C ARG A 243 -11.80 19.95 8.82
N ARG A 244 -12.19 19.39 9.97
CA ARG A 244 -12.46 17.95 10.12
C ARG A 244 -13.32 17.42 8.96
N GLY A 245 -12.87 16.32 8.38
CA GLY A 245 -13.52 15.69 7.24
C GLY A 245 -13.12 16.21 5.86
N GLN A 246 -12.35 17.31 5.80
CA GLN A 246 -11.83 17.83 4.54
C GLN A 246 -10.50 17.18 4.18
N ARG A 247 -10.26 17.00 2.88
CA ARG A 247 -8.95 16.63 2.31
C ARG A 247 -8.38 17.70 1.41
N GLU A 248 -7.06 17.78 1.35
CA GLU A 248 -6.31 18.66 0.44
C GLU A 248 -5.03 17.97 -0.04
N VAL A 249 -4.59 18.29 -1.26
CA VAL A 249 -3.31 17.80 -1.76
C VAL A 249 -2.19 18.66 -1.17
N VAL A 250 -1.15 18.01 -0.64
CA VAL A 250 -0.02 18.70 0.01
C VAL A 250 1.29 18.57 -0.76
N ILE A 251 1.41 17.55 -1.60
CA ILE A 251 2.50 17.38 -2.56
C ILE A 251 1.90 16.84 -3.84
N GLU A 252 2.26 17.42 -4.97
CA GLU A 252 1.86 16.97 -6.32
C GLU A 252 3.08 16.75 -7.19
N ASN A 253 2.90 15.98 -8.27
CA ASN A 253 3.90 15.73 -9.30
C ASN A 253 5.23 15.24 -8.71
N LEU A 254 5.14 14.26 -7.81
CA LEU A 254 6.32 13.55 -7.31
C LEU A 254 7.10 12.92 -8.48
N PRO A 255 8.43 12.87 -8.42
CA PRO A 255 9.28 12.36 -9.51
C PRO A 255 9.30 10.81 -9.58
N GLY A 256 8.26 10.17 -9.08
CA GLY A 256 8.12 8.72 -8.92
C GLY A 256 6.79 8.37 -8.27
N PHE A 257 6.45 7.09 -8.25
CA PHE A 257 5.23 6.60 -7.64
C PHE A 257 5.37 6.60 -6.12
N PRO A 258 4.57 7.38 -5.36
CA PRO A 258 4.62 7.32 -3.90
C PRO A 258 4.06 6.00 -3.40
N ASP A 259 4.83 5.34 -2.55
CA ASP A 259 4.51 4.06 -1.93
C ASP A 259 4.15 4.29 -0.45
N ASN A 260 4.80 3.62 0.51
CA ASN A 260 4.53 3.88 1.93
C ASN A 260 4.87 5.32 2.35
N VAL A 261 4.06 5.87 3.26
CA VAL A 261 4.37 7.09 4.03
C VAL A 261 4.40 6.74 5.50
N ASN A 262 5.52 7.07 6.17
CA ASN A 262 5.79 6.63 7.53
C ASN A 262 6.21 7.79 8.43
N ASN A 263 5.86 7.72 9.72
CA ASN A 263 6.29 8.70 10.70
C ASN A 263 7.83 8.68 10.85
N GLY A 264 8.41 9.88 10.81
CA GLY A 264 9.82 10.13 11.06
C GLY A 264 10.02 10.97 12.32
N LEU A 265 11.27 11.05 12.77
CA LEU A 265 11.60 11.83 13.98
C LEU A 265 11.29 13.33 13.79
N ASN A 266 10.75 13.94 14.87
CA ASN A 266 10.45 15.37 14.99
C ASN A 266 9.35 15.85 14.02
N GLY A 267 8.22 15.13 13.95
CA GLY A 267 7.08 15.50 13.09
C GLY A 267 7.37 15.44 11.60
N ARG A 268 8.40 14.69 11.18
CA ARG A 268 8.70 14.43 9.76
C ARG A 268 7.92 13.22 9.29
N PHE A 269 7.77 13.11 7.98
CA PHE A 269 7.30 11.91 7.32
C PHE A 269 8.35 11.49 6.30
N TRP A 270 8.52 10.18 6.14
CA TRP A 270 9.30 9.57 5.07
C TRP A 270 8.34 8.99 4.04
N ILE A 271 8.64 9.20 2.77
CA ILE A 271 7.85 8.64 1.66
C ILE A 271 8.81 7.84 0.79
N GLY A 272 8.47 6.57 0.55
CA GLY A 272 9.12 5.75 -0.47
C GLY A 272 8.66 6.16 -1.86
N LEU A 273 9.59 6.24 -2.81
CA LEU A 273 9.27 6.43 -4.23
C LEU A 273 9.77 5.21 -5.00
N VAL A 274 8.92 4.64 -5.85
CA VAL A 274 9.20 3.50 -6.74
C VAL A 274 9.06 3.87 -8.22
#